data_AF-A0A2I0DA78-F1
#
_entry.id   AF-A0A2I0DA78-F1
#
_cell.length_a   1.000
_cell.length_b   1.000
_cell.length_c   1.000
_cell.angle_alpha   90.00
_cell.angle_beta   90.00
_cell.angle_gamma   90.00
#
_symmetry.space_group_name_H-M   'P 1'
#
loop_
_entity.id
_entity.type
_entity.pdbx_description
1 polymer ?
#
loop_
_entity_poly.entity_id
_entity_poly.type
_entity_poly.pdbx_seq_one_letter_code
_entity_poly.pdbx_strand_id
1 'polypeptide(L)'
;MRHFYFILFLLGSFISSAQGLAGEFTVGDLNADYETFTQMIVDLQTEGVGNGGATFTIVPGTYSDILILELISGLSETSPLIITAEPDSVFFEIVGTSSSSDAAFTINALSYITFENLNIRDVSDAGNELERGFSFLGSSSEGCSFNIIRDCSIFLGANGARPLISTRGIFFVSEASSQEATNSDNLIDNVFIDNSGSGIQILASADFFGRVDFEDTNNQIINSSFGSTSSLGHDLSSGSFGINALGNKDMLIQNNVFESITNLNSSPSLPVSTSAIVIDSGSGEISQNTINYVEYEGTIGSTYGIKVSTISGDSTVIANNKISGLVRSNFTASTTDPSLYLFGVWVFEQDGNVGLTRLLHNTIVLEREEAVSYPSAGIQLRSGSSGQPPAEVFNNIIINSISTEDEAYRSYAIVDGNSDRGFLVSDHNLLFADGVNGFLGSIGRRLGETEQFTNDLAEFIIFSETNENSVSFSPVFQDIASNDFSISPDVINPLDYVVPRLEEIDLDLLGNLREDVETYLGAYEGTVFLTISNINSGGNLTVYPNPSSRFISLELSGLSIDENTSMKIYNINGQLVFDTVIKSENDLLNIEINSLSSGLYILRVNTESKLFTKRFVVE
;
A
#
# COMPACT_ATOMS: atom_id res chain seq x y z
N MET A 1 30.02 82.96 -34.41
CA MET A 1 29.03 81.94 -34.01
C MET A 1 29.59 80.57 -34.34
N ARG A 2 30.09 79.85 -33.33
CA ARG A 2 30.59 78.47 -33.44
C ARG A 2 29.39 77.52 -33.25
N HIS A 3 29.17 76.61 -34.19
CA HIS A 3 28.20 75.53 -34.04
C HIS A 3 28.91 74.32 -33.43
N PHE A 4 28.54 73.98 -32.20
CA PHE A 4 28.94 72.75 -31.52
C PHE A 4 28.00 71.63 -31.99
N TYR A 5 28.56 70.58 -32.60
CA TYR A 5 27.85 69.32 -32.80
C TYR A 5 28.07 68.48 -31.54
N PHE A 6 26.99 68.28 -30.78
CA PHE A 6 26.95 67.35 -29.65
C PHE A 6 26.70 65.95 -30.21
N ILE A 7 27.71 65.08 -30.13
CA ILE A 7 27.57 63.65 -30.43
C ILE A 7 27.04 62.99 -29.16
N LEU A 8 25.80 62.52 -29.21
CA LEU A 8 25.15 61.77 -28.14
C LEU A 8 25.65 60.32 -28.22
N PHE A 9 26.49 59.91 -27.27
CA PHE A 9 26.82 58.49 -27.06
C PHE A 9 25.62 57.80 -26.43
N LEU A 10 24.92 56.96 -27.21
CA LEU A 10 23.91 56.05 -26.69
C LEU A 10 24.66 54.84 -26.07
N LEU A 11 24.88 54.88 -24.76
CA LEU A 11 25.26 53.70 -23.99
C LEU A 11 24.02 52.80 -23.90
N GLY A 12 23.88 51.90 -24.86
CA GLY A 12 22.98 50.76 -24.73
C GLY A 12 23.54 49.85 -23.65
N SER A 13 23.01 49.95 -22.43
CA SER A 13 23.14 48.91 -21.44
C SER A 13 22.42 47.68 -21.98
N PHE A 14 23.16 46.73 -22.54
CA PHE A 14 22.68 45.36 -22.65
C PHE A 14 22.45 44.90 -21.22
N ILE A 15 21.18 44.86 -20.80
CA ILE A 15 20.81 44.03 -19.67
C ILE A 15 21.01 42.61 -20.20
N SER A 16 22.19 42.06 -19.95
CA SER A 16 22.36 40.62 -19.90
C SER A 16 21.40 40.15 -18.83
N SER A 17 20.23 39.65 -19.22
CA SER A 17 19.45 38.83 -18.30
C SER A 17 20.40 37.72 -17.85
N ALA A 18 20.66 37.62 -16.55
CA ALA A 18 21.30 36.45 -15.97
C ALA A 18 20.60 35.22 -16.57
N GLN A 19 21.36 34.43 -17.32
CA GLN A 19 20.83 33.20 -17.89
C GLN A 19 20.97 32.17 -16.77
N GLY A 20 19.85 31.76 -16.18
CA GLY A 20 19.87 30.77 -15.10
C GLY A 20 20.63 29.51 -15.51
N LEU A 21 21.14 28.79 -14.50
CA LEU A 21 21.94 27.59 -14.68
C LEU A 21 21.16 26.56 -15.49
N ALA A 22 21.75 26.06 -16.57
CA ALA A 22 21.12 25.07 -17.42
C ALA A 22 22.17 24.09 -17.98
N GLY A 23 21.84 22.80 -17.98
CA GLY A 23 22.72 21.72 -18.40
C GLY A 23 23.28 20.91 -17.23
N GLU A 24 24.36 20.19 -17.50
CA GLU A 24 24.96 19.22 -16.59
C GLU A 24 26.19 19.80 -15.90
N PHE A 25 26.31 19.60 -14.60
CA PHE A 25 27.41 20.05 -13.75
C PHE A 25 27.85 18.91 -12.83
N THR A 26 29.12 18.92 -12.46
CA THR A 26 29.70 18.03 -11.46
C THR A 26 29.99 18.77 -10.16
N VAL A 27 29.87 18.10 -9.01
CA VAL A 27 30.08 18.70 -7.69
C VAL A 27 30.92 17.79 -6.80
N GLY A 28 31.85 18.37 -6.03
CA GLY A 28 32.43 17.72 -4.84
C GLY A 28 33.90 17.28 -4.94
N ASP A 29 34.65 17.70 -5.97
CA ASP A 29 36.12 17.58 -6.00
C ASP A 29 36.80 18.74 -6.75
N LEU A 30 38.15 18.77 -6.73
CA LEU A 30 38.95 19.82 -7.38
C LEU A 30 38.85 19.85 -8.92
N ASN A 31 38.31 18.81 -9.55
CA ASN A 31 38.14 18.72 -11.01
C ASN A 31 36.68 18.92 -11.44
N ALA A 32 35.76 18.99 -10.49
CA ALA A 32 34.35 19.22 -10.71
C ALA A 32 34.08 20.67 -11.14
N ASP A 33 32.93 20.89 -11.80
CA ASP A 33 32.46 22.25 -12.12
C ASP A 33 32.27 23.08 -10.85
N TYR A 34 31.86 22.42 -9.77
CA TYR A 34 31.75 22.97 -8.43
C TYR A 34 32.61 22.18 -7.43
N GLU A 35 33.69 22.77 -6.95
CA GLU A 35 34.55 22.13 -5.94
C GLU A 35 33.80 21.86 -4.62
N THR A 36 32.82 22.69 -4.27
CA THR A 36 32.06 22.60 -3.02
C THR A 36 30.56 22.77 -3.24
N PHE A 37 29.75 22.15 -2.39
CA PHE A 37 28.30 22.35 -2.37
C PHE A 37 27.93 23.80 -2.04
N THR A 38 28.74 24.49 -1.23
CA THR A 38 28.54 25.92 -0.94
C THR A 38 28.57 26.76 -2.22
N GLN A 39 29.53 26.52 -3.11
CA GLN A 39 29.60 27.27 -4.38
C GLN A 39 28.41 26.95 -5.29
N MET A 40 28.01 25.68 -5.36
CA MET A 40 26.83 25.24 -6.12
C MET A 40 25.56 25.96 -5.63
N ILE A 41 25.31 25.94 -4.33
CA ILE A 41 24.12 26.55 -3.72
C ILE A 41 24.10 28.06 -3.95
N VAL A 42 25.23 28.75 -3.74
CA VAL A 42 25.32 30.20 -3.97
C VAL A 42 24.97 30.56 -5.42
N ASP A 43 25.47 29.81 -6.39
CA ASP A 43 25.17 30.06 -7.80
C ASP A 43 23.70 29.73 -8.12
N LEU A 44 23.15 28.63 -7.61
CA LEU A 44 21.72 28.29 -7.75
C LEU A 44 20.81 29.40 -7.22
N GLN A 45 21.15 29.99 -6.07
CA GLN A 45 20.39 31.05 -5.43
C GLN A 45 20.55 32.41 -6.11
N THR A 46 21.71 32.65 -6.74
CA THR A 46 22.01 33.93 -7.39
C THR A 46 21.47 33.96 -8.82
N GLU A 47 21.66 32.88 -9.56
CA GLU A 47 21.37 32.80 -11.00
C GLU A 47 20.03 32.10 -11.29
N GLY A 48 19.54 31.26 -10.37
CA GLY A 48 18.37 30.41 -10.60
C GLY A 48 18.62 29.27 -11.59
N VAL A 49 17.54 28.60 -12.01
CA VAL A 49 17.56 27.54 -13.02
C VAL A 49 17.02 28.08 -14.34
N GLY A 50 17.77 27.85 -15.41
CA GLY A 50 17.45 28.26 -16.77
C GLY A 50 16.58 27.24 -17.51
N ASN A 51 16.11 27.64 -18.69
CA ASN A 51 15.27 26.79 -19.54
C ASN A 51 15.97 25.46 -19.90
N GLY A 52 15.30 24.34 -19.66
CA GLY A 52 15.84 23.00 -19.86
C GLY A 52 16.37 22.34 -18.58
N GLY A 53 16.43 23.08 -17.47
CA GLY A 53 16.81 22.53 -16.16
C GLY A 53 18.31 22.43 -15.95
N ALA A 54 18.69 22.15 -14.71
CA ALA A 54 20.07 21.92 -14.30
C ALA A 54 20.20 20.58 -13.57
N THR A 55 21.21 19.80 -13.95
CA THR A 55 21.55 18.53 -13.30
C THR A 55 22.92 18.66 -12.64
N PHE A 56 23.00 18.30 -11.37
CA PHE A 56 24.24 18.26 -10.60
C PHE A 56 24.53 16.80 -10.23
N THR A 57 25.56 16.23 -10.87
CA THR A 57 26.08 14.91 -10.54
C THR A 57 27.18 15.03 -9.48
N ILE A 58 26.92 14.50 -8.30
CA ILE A 58 27.88 14.47 -7.21
C ILE A 58 28.91 13.38 -7.49
N VAL A 59 30.19 13.73 -7.40
CA VAL A 59 31.27 12.77 -7.61
C VAL A 59 31.34 11.79 -6.42
N PRO A 60 31.76 10.53 -6.63
CA PRO A 60 31.85 9.54 -5.55
C PRO A 60 32.69 10.02 -4.36
N GLY A 61 32.16 9.89 -3.15
CA GLY A 61 32.83 10.40 -1.96
C GLY A 61 31.98 10.41 -0.69
N THR A 62 32.62 10.88 0.38
CA THR A 62 31.98 11.14 1.68
C THR A 62 32.03 12.63 1.97
N TYR A 63 30.89 13.19 2.33
CA TYR A 63 30.69 14.63 2.52
C TYR A 63 30.07 14.90 3.88
N SER A 64 30.42 16.03 4.48
CA SER A 64 29.84 16.51 5.74
C SER A 64 29.00 17.78 5.54
N ASP A 65 28.72 18.13 4.29
CA ASP A 65 28.00 19.32 3.90
C ASP A 65 26.49 19.16 4.15
N ILE A 66 25.91 20.14 4.84
CA ILE A 66 24.45 20.31 4.95
C ILE A 66 23.99 21.15 3.75
N LEU A 67 22.95 20.71 3.04
CA LEU A 67 22.40 21.45 1.91
C LEU A 67 21.15 22.20 2.36
N ILE A 68 21.15 23.52 2.16
CA ILE A 68 19.99 24.38 2.40
C ILE A 68 19.64 25.02 1.06
N LEU A 69 18.54 24.59 0.46
CA LEU A 69 18.02 25.11 -0.79
C LEU A 69 16.85 26.04 -0.49
N GLU A 70 16.99 27.30 -0.89
CA GLU A 70 15.97 28.33 -0.74
C GLU A 70 16.15 29.38 -1.83
N LEU A 71 15.10 30.12 -2.18
CA LEU A 71 15.18 31.28 -3.09
C LEU A 71 15.76 30.96 -4.49
N ILE A 72 15.56 29.74 -5.01
CA ILE A 72 15.99 29.36 -6.36
C ILE A 72 14.90 29.73 -7.37
N SER A 73 15.16 30.75 -8.19
CA SER A 73 14.22 31.19 -9.23
C SER A 73 14.25 30.30 -10.47
N GLY A 74 13.16 30.28 -11.26
CA GLY A 74 13.11 29.62 -12.57
C GLY A 74 12.74 28.13 -12.56
N LEU A 75 12.63 27.51 -11.37
CA LEU A 75 12.15 26.13 -11.21
C LEU A 75 10.74 25.96 -11.79
N SER A 76 10.58 24.91 -12.61
CA SER A 76 9.31 24.54 -13.23
C SER A 76 9.42 23.14 -13.83
N GLU A 77 8.31 22.58 -14.31
CA GLU A 77 8.30 21.31 -15.05
C GLU A 77 9.30 21.29 -16.23
N THR A 78 9.49 22.43 -16.91
CA THR A 78 10.42 22.55 -18.05
C THR A 78 11.84 22.98 -17.66
N SER A 79 12.05 23.31 -16.38
CA SER A 79 13.32 23.77 -15.83
C SER A 79 13.55 23.16 -14.44
N PRO A 80 13.58 21.82 -14.31
CA PRO A 80 13.76 21.17 -13.02
C PRO A 80 15.21 21.31 -12.52
N LEU A 81 15.39 21.11 -11.23
CA LEU A 81 16.71 20.88 -10.62
C LEU A 81 16.85 19.40 -10.27
N ILE A 82 17.91 18.76 -10.75
CA ILE A 82 18.22 17.37 -10.45
C ILE A 82 19.55 17.32 -9.70
N ILE A 83 19.58 16.70 -8.53
CA ILE A 83 20.79 16.42 -7.75
C ILE A 83 20.89 14.90 -7.65
N THR A 84 21.91 14.33 -8.28
CA THR A 84 22.04 12.88 -8.47
C THR A 84 23.47 12.41 -8.23
N ALA A 85 23.65 11.11 -8.08
CA ALA A 85 24.95 10.45 -7.99
C ALA A 85 24.90 9.08 -8.69
N GLU A 86 26.07 8.46 -8.89
CA GLU A 86 26.10 7.04 -9.19
C GLU A 86 25.57 6.26 -7.96
N PRO A 87 24.77 5.19 -8.16
CA PRO A 87 24.24 4.38 -7.06
C PRO A 87 25.35 3.91 -6.09
N ASP A 88 25.05 3.92 -4.80
CA ASP A 88 25.96 3.49 -3.71
C ASP A 88 27.34 4.19 -3.67
N SER A 89 27.49 5.36 -4.30
CA SER A 89 28.80 6.01 -4.45
C SER A 89 29.01 7.26 -3.59
N VAL A 90 27.93 7.89 -3.11
CA VAL A 90 27.96 9.16 -2.36
C VAL A 90 27.32 8.99 -1.00
N PHE A 91 28.03 9.42 0.05
CA PHE A 91 27.59 9.37 1.44
C PHE A 91 27.69 10.73 2.10
N PHE A 92 26.56 11.27 2.57
CA PHE A 92 26.50 12.45 3.42
C PHE A 92 26.56 12.01 4.88
N GLU A 93 27.75 12.03 5.46
CA GLU A 93 28.00 11.76 6.88
C GLU A 93 27.90 13.06 7.68
N ILE A 94 26.72 13.29 8.25
CA ILE A 94 26.37 14.55 8.89
C ILE A 94 26.43 14.40 10.41
N VAL A 95 26.99 15.42 11.06
CA VAL A 95 26.92 15.59 12.51
C VAL A 95 25.83 16.61 12.80
N GLY A 96 24.77 16.19 13.48
CA GLY A 96 23.73 17.05 14.01
C GLY A 96 24.23 17.89 15.17
N THR A 97 23.32 18.64 15.77
CA THR A 97 23.59 19.51 16.91
C THR A 97 22.61 19.21 18.05
N SER A 98 22.69 19.95 19.15
CA SER A 98 21.69 19.86 20.22
C SER A 98 20.35 20.54 19.89
N SER A 99 20.12 20.84 18.61
CA SER A 99 18.87 21.34 18.05
C SER A 99 17.81 20.23 18.09
N SER A 100 16.62 20.49 17.55
CA SER A 100 15.57 19.47 17.41
C SER A 100 14.95 19.48 16.01
N SER A 101 15.66 20.06 15.04
CA SER A 101 15.17 20.28 13.68
C SER A 101 16.29 20.28 12.64
N ASP A 102 17.46 19.75 12.97
CA ASP A 102 18.55 19.67 12.03
C ASP A 102 18.18 18.71 10.90
N ALA A 103 18.59 19.06 9.69
CA ALA A 103 18.35 18.25 8.51
C ALA A 103 19.61 18.17 7.68
N ALA A 104 19.89 17.01 7.07
CA ALA A 104 20.97 16.92 6.09
C ALA A 104 20.62 17.84 4.91
N PHE A 105 19.40 17.72 4.37
CA PHE A 105 18.90 18.58 3.31
C PHE A 105 17.63 19.32 3.73
N THR A 106 17.67 20.65 3.66
CA THR A 106 16.53 21.54 3.90
C THR A 106 16.10 22.17 2.59
N ILE A 107 14.82 22.07 2.25
CA ILE A 107 14.21 22.65 1.06
C ILE A 107 13.11 23.62 1.53
N ASN A 108 13.32 24.92 1.34
CA ASN A 108 12.41 25.96 1.81
C ASN A 108 11.56 26.49 0.66
N ALA A 109 10.29 26.06 0.61
CA ALA A 109 9.30 26.54 -0.34
C ALA A 109 9.78 26.47 -1.81
N LEU A 110 10.37 25.33 -2.19
CA LEU A 110 10.81 25.05 -3.56
C LEU A 110 10.12 23.81 -4.11
N SER A 111 9.83 23.87 -5.40
CA SER A 111 9.17 22.81 -6.16
C SER A 111 10.02 22.38 -7.35
N TYR A 112 9.74 21.22 -7.93
CA TYR A 112 10.45 20.68 -9.12
C TYR A 112 11.94 20.34 -8.87
N ILE A 113 12.25 19.77 -7.69
CA ILE A 113 13.59 19.28 -7.35
C ILE A 113 13.57 17.76 -7.26
N THR A 114 14.54 17.11 -7.90
CA THR A 114 14.77 15.67 -7.80
C THR A 114 16.07 15.39 -7.05
N PHE A 115 16.01 14.50 -6.06
CA PHE A 115 17.16 13.91 -5.38
C PHE A 115 17.21 12.42 -5.69
N GLU A 116 18.33 11.94 -6.20
CA GLU A 116 18.46 10.55 -6.66
C GLU A 116 19.81 9.93 -6.25
N ASN A 117 19.80 8.66 -5.81
CA ASN A 117 21.00 7.89 -5.47
C ASN A 117 21.87 8.47 -4.33
N LEU A 118 21.26 9.16 -3.36
CA LEU A 118 21.99 9.79 -2.25
C LEU A 118 21.85 8.99 -0.96
N ASN A 119 22.97 8.79 -0.25
CA ASN A 119 22.97 8.11 1.03
C ASN A 119 23.26 9.12 2.15
N ILE A 120 22.37 9.22 3.13
CA ILE A 120 22.49 10.10 4.30
C ILE A 120 22.74 9.25 5.53
N ARG A 121 23.76 9.62 6.31
CA ARG A 121 24.10 8.96 7.56
C ARG A 121 24.34 9.97 8.68
N ASP A 122 23.64 9.79 9.78
CA ASP A 122 23.97 10.44 11.04
C ASP A 122 25.25 9.80 11.63
N VAL A 123 26.27 10.62 11.85
CA VAL A 123 27.54 10.21 12.49
C VAL A 123 27.78 10.93 13.81
N SER A 124 26.71 11.43 14.42
CA SER A 124 26.75 12.19 15.68
C SER A 124 26.95 11.30 16.90
N ASP A 125 27.42 11.95 17.97
CA ASP A 125 27.37 11.40 19.33
C ASP A 125 25.95 11.51 19.90
N ALA A 126 25.61 10.62 20.84
CA ALA A 126 24.30 10.62 21.49
C ALA A 126 23.98 11.97 22.15
N GLY A 127 22.78 12.51 21.88
CA GLY A 127 22.30 13.82 22.30
C GLY A 127 22.55 14.97 21.32
N ASN A 128 23.21 14.73 20.18
CA ASN A 128 23.37 15.69 19.08
C ASN A 128 23.00 15.05 17.73
N GLU A 129 22.09 14.08 17.73
CA GLU A 129 21.65 13.35 16.55
C GLU A 129 21.13 14.28 15.45
N LEU A 130 21.31 13.88 14.20
CA LEU A 130 20.66 14.53 13.08
C LEU A 130 19.16 14.20 13.11
N GLU A 131 18.29 15.21 13.18
CA GLU A 131 16.85 14.96 13.22
C GLU A 131 16.25 14.52 11.88
N ARG A 132 16.74 15.02 10.75
CA ARG A 132 16.06 14.78 9.47
C ARG A 132 17.04 14.42 8.37
N GLY A 133 16.69 13.42 7.54
CA GLY A 133 17.35 13.23 6.26
C GLY A 133 16.98 14.38 5.32
N PHE A 134 15.71 14.42 4.93
CA PHE A 134 15.13 15.48 4.12
C PHE A 134 14.07 16.27 4.91
N SER A 135 14.12 17.59 4.82
CA SER A 135 13.13 18.50 5.42
C SER A 135 12.60 19.48 4.37
N PHE A 136 11.36 19.29 3.95
CA PHE A 136 10.63 20.16 3.04
C PHE A 136 9.70 21.07 3.83
N LEU A 137 9.99 22.37 3.79
CA LEU A 137 9.33 23.40 4.57
C LEU A 137 8.53 24.30 3.63
N GLY A 138 7.25 24.00 3.44
CA GLY A 138 6.31 24.88 2.77
C GLY A 138 6.08 26.15 3.58
N SER A 139 5.74 27.24 2.89
CA SER A 139 5.44 28.55 3.48
C SER A 139 3.98 28.93 3.25
N SER A 140 3.55 30.04 3.84
CA SER A 140 2.18 30.54 3.64
C SER A 140 1.79 30.86 2.19
N SER A 141 2.76 31.14 1.31
CA SER A 141 2.51 31.56 -0.07
C SER A 141 3.05 30.60 -1.14
N GLU A 142 3.90 29.66 -0.76
CA GLU A 142 4.62 28.76 -1.67
C GLU A 142 4.87 27.44 -0.94
N GLY A 143 4.48 26.33 -1.56
CA GLY A 143 4.69 24.99 -1.02
C GLY A 143 5.90 24.28 -1.60
N CYS A 144 6.15 23.06 -1.10
CA CYS A 144 7.10 22.12 -1.66
C CYS A 144 6.33 21.08 -2.48
N SER A 145 6.15 21.34 -3.78
CA SER A 145 5.39 20.48 -4.69
C SER A 145 6.23 19.91 -5.82
N PHE A 146 5.79 18.84 -6.47
CA PHE A 146 6.50 18.24 -7.61
C PHE A 146 7.95 17.84 -7.31
N ASN A 147 8.27 17.54 -6.05
CA ASN A 147 9.61 17.09 -5.67
C ASN A 147 9.69 15.57 -5.71
N ILE A 148 10.86 15.06 -6.03
CA ILE A 148 11.13 13.62 -6.14
C ILE A 148 12.31 13.26 -5.24
N ILE A 149 12.13 12.24 -4.42
CA ILE A 149 13.22 11.57 -3.69
C ILE A 149 13.19 10.13 -4.15
N ARG A 150 14.24 9.70 -4.85
CA ARG A 150 14.33 8.35 -5.42
C ARG A 150 15.65 7.68 -5.09
N ASP A 151 15.63 6.36 -4.89
CA ASP A 151 16.84 5.52 -4.76
C ASP A 151 17.79 6.02 -3.67
N CYS A 152 17.25 6.64 -2.61
CA CYS A 152 18.03 7.22 -1.52
C CYS A 152 18.03 6.28 -0.30
N SER A 153 19.11 6.29 0.48
CA SER A 153 19.13 5.65 1.80
C SER A 153 19.35 6.67 2.91
N ILE A 154 18.68 6.48 4.04
CA ILE A 154 18.69 7.37 5.19
C ILE A 154 18.86 6.54 6.45
N PHE A 155 20.03 6.68 7.08
CA PHE A 155 20.36 6.04 8.35
C PHE A 155 20.58 7.13 9.40
N LEU A 156 19.64 7.31 10.32
CA LEU A 156 19.75 8.32 11.38
C LEU A 156 20.24 7.70 12.69
N GLY A 157 20.12 8.46 13.79
CA GLY A 157 20.41 8.02 15.14
C GLY A 157 21.91 7.91 15.43
N ALA A 158 22.32 8.35 16.62
CA ALA A 158 23.71 8.27 17.02
C ALA A 158 24.21 6.82 17.06
N ASN A 159 25.49 6.63 16.75
CA ASN A 159 26.10 5.31 16.65
C ASN A 159 25.99 4.54 17.98
N GLY A 160 25.36 3.37 17.93
CA GLY A 160 25.17 2.48 19.09
C GLY A 160 24.11 2.95 20.08
N ALA A 161 23.34 3.99 19.75
CA ALA A 161 22.21 4.48 20.54
C ALA A 161 20.89 4.30 19.79
N ARG A 162 19.79 4.28 20.54
CA ARG A 162 18.44 4.33 19.96
C ARG A 162 18.13 5.76 19.51
N PRO A 163 17.41 5.95 18.38
CA PRO A 163 17.09 7.27 17.86
C PRO A 163 16.29 8.16 18.83
N LEU A 164 16.30 9.48 18.61
CA LEU A 164 15.46 10.44 19.34
C LEU A 164 14.03 10.49 18.81
N ILE A 165 13.08 10.96 19.62
CA ILE A 165 11.67 11.17 19.22
C ILE A 165 11.53 12.08 18.00
N SER A 166 12.41 13.08 17.88
CA SER A 166 12.39 14.10 16.82
C SER A 166 12.83 13.58 15.46
N THR A 167 13.51 12.43 15.40
CA THR A 167 14.15 11.95 14.17
C THR A 167 13.13 11.46 13.14
N ARG A 168 13.23 11.93 11.89
CA ARG A 168 12.39 11.59 10.74
C ARG A 168 13.27 11.33 9.53
N GLY A 169 13.05 10.24 8.80
CA GLY A 169 13.76 10.04 7.53
C GLY A 169 13.47 11.19 6.56
N ILE A 170 12.18 11.42 6.28
CA ILE A 170 11.69 12.49 5.41
C ILE A 170 10.55 13.23 6.10
N PHE A 171 10.57 14.55 6.05
CA PHE A 171 9.58 15.41 6.68
C PHE A 171 9.10 16.50 5.72
N PHE A 172 7.79 16.55 5.48
CA PHE A 172 7.10 17.64 4.79
C PHE A 172 6.17 18.35 5.79
N VAL A 173 6.20 19.68 5.80
CA VAL A 173 5.22 20.50 6.52
C VAL A 173 4.75 21.65 5.65
N SER A 174 3.45 21.90 5.66
CA SER A 174 2.79 22.96 4.93
C SER A 174 2.32 24.05 5.90
N GLU A 175 2.62 25.30 5.57
CA GLU A 175 2.03 26.48 6.24
C GLU A 175 1.04 27.21 5.33
N ALA A 176 0.56 26.54 4.28
CA ALA A 176 -0.21 27.11 3.19
C ALA A 176 -1.39 27.97 3.67
N SER A 177 -1.58 29.13 3.04
CA SER A 177 -2.75 30.00 3.21
C SER A 177 -3.73 29.97 2.02
N SER A 178 -3.43 29.13 1.01
CA SER A 178 -4.28 28.82 -0.14
C SER A 178 -3.95 27.42 -0.68
N GLN A 179 -4.83 26.85 -1.51
CA GLN A 179 -4.62 25.51 -2.09
C GLN A 179 -3.36 25.45 -2.97
N GLU A 180 -3.00 26.54 -3.63
CA GLU A 180 -1.83 26.65 -4.52
C GLU A 180 -0.49 26.65 -3.77
N ALA A 181 -0.50 26.91 -2.46
CA ALA A 181 0.69 26.96 -1.61
C ALA A 181 0.95 25.65 -0.84
N THR A 182 0.24 24.57 -1.19
CA THR A 182 0.32 23.26 -0.51
C THR A 182 1.54 22.44 -0.94
N ASN A 183 1.84 21.36 -0.23
CA ASN A 183 2.91 20.42 -0.57
C ASN A 183 2.31 19.25 -1.36
N SER A 184 2.00 19.44 -2.63
CA SER A 184 1.29 18.47 -3.47
C SER A 184 2.19 17.82 -4.53
N ASP A 185 1.73 16.71 -5.09
CA ASP A 185 2.38 16.07 -6.24
C ASP A 185 3.84 15.62 -5.99
N ASN A 186 4.19 15.31 -4.74
CA ASN A 186 5.53 14.82 -4.41
C ASN A 186 5.62 13.29 -4.53
N LEU A 187 6.78 12.79 -4.93
CA LEU A 187 7.07 11.36 -5.07
C LEU A 187 8.25 10.96 -4.18
N ILE A 188 8.01 9.98 -3.32
CA ILE A 188 9.04 9.26 -2.57
C ILE A 188 9.03 7.82 -3.09
N ASP A 189 10.10 7.40 -3.76
CA ASP A 189 10.16 6.15 -4.53
C ASP A 189 11.44 5.38 -4.23
N ASN A 190 11.33 4.13 -3.79
CA ASN A 190 12.48 3.27 -3.51
C ASN A 190 13.47 3.90 -2.51
N VAL A 191 12.94 4.43 -1.39
CA VAL A 191 13.76 5.01 -0.31
C VAL A 191 13.89 4.02 0.85
N PHE A 192 15.10 3.90 1.40
CA PHE A 192 15.41 3.01 2.52
C PHE A 192 15.64 3.86 3.78
N ILE A 193 14.80 3.69 4.81
CA ILE A 193 14.92 4.43 6.07
C ILE A 193 15.20 3.45 7.20
N ASP A 194 16.32 3.64 7.88
CA ASP A 194 16.79 2.79 8.97
C ASP A 194 17.26 3.63 10.17
N ASN A 195 17.21 3.02 11.37
CA ASN A 195 17.66 3.62 12.63
C ASN A 195 17.15 5.06 12.84
N SER A 196 15.87 5.29 12.59
CA SER A 196 15.20 6.58 12.81
C SER A 196 14.01 6.41 13.75
N GLY A 197 13.72 7.43 14.55
CA GLY A 197 12.60 7.45 15.49
C GLY A 197 11.26 7.34 14.78
N SER A 198 11.14 7.84 13.56
CA SER A 198 10.02 7.56 12.64
C SER A 198 10.47 7.72 11.18
N GLY A 199 9.70 7.14 10.25
CA GLY A 199 10.02 7.14 8.83
C GLY A 199 9.66 8.46 8.15
N ILE A 200 8.57 8.46 7.38
CA ILE A 200 8.11 9.61 6.58
C ILE A 200 6.94 10.30 7.28
N GLN A 201 6.97 11.63 7.30
CA GLN A 201 5.88 12.44 7.80
C GLN A 201 5.50 13.53 6.80
N ILE A 202 4.23 13.62 6.44
CA ILE A 202 3.68 14.67 5.56
C ILE A 202 2.52 15.36 6.27
N LEU A 203 2.70 16.65 6.59
CA LEU A 203 1.71 17.43 7.32
C LEU A 203 1.18 18.56 6.44
N ALA A 204 -0.08 18.45 6.06
CA ALA A 204 -0.81 19.55 5.44
C ALA A 204 -1.01 20.71 6.42
N SER A 205 -1.44 21.86 5.90
CA SER A 205 -1.73 23.05 6.70
C SER A 205 -2.94 22.77 7.60
N ALA A 206 -2.81 23.00 8.90
CA ALA A 206 -3.84 22.70 9.88
C ALA A 206 -3.80 23.65 11.09
N ASP A 207 -4.95 23.79 11.75
CA ASP A 207 -5.08 24.54 13.00
C ASP A 207 -4.40 23.84 14.18
N PHE A 208 -4.36 24.49 15.35
CA PHE A 208 -3.75 23.95 16.57
C PHE A 208 -4.37 22.61 17.05
N PHE A 209 -5.61 22.33 16.67
CA PHE A 209 -6.31 21.09 17.01
C PHE A 209 -6.10 19.98 15.96
N GLY A 210 -5.36 20.26 14.88
CA GLY A 210 -5.13 19.32 13.79
C GLY A 210 -6.25 19.31 12.75
N ARG A 211 -7.11 20.34 12.72
CA ARG A 211 -8.12 20.48 11.67
C ARG A 211 -7.48 21.06 10.42
N VAL A 212 -7.56 20.34 9.34
CA VAL A 212 -6.94 20.69 8.06
C VAL A 212 -7.57 21.96 7.50
N ASP A 213 -6.74 22.97 7.23
CA ASP A 213 -7.13 24.23 6.60
C ASP A 213 -7.03 24.13 5.06
N PHE A 214 -5.95 23.50 4.57
CA PHE A 214 -5.71 23.23 3.16
C PHE A 214 -5.09 21.85 3.01
N GLU A 215 -5.74 20.99 2.23
CA GLU A 215 -5.32 19.61 1.98
C GLU A 215 -4.12 19.60 1.04
N ASP A 216 -3.08 18.84 1.37
CA ASP A 216 -2.06 18.45 0.39
C ASP A 216 -2.65 17.38 -0.54
N THR A 217 -2.24 17.30 -1.81
CA THR A 217 -2.88 16.42 -2.80
C THR A 217 -1.87 15.60 -3.60
N ASN A 218 -2.24 14.39 -4.01
CA ASN A 218 -1.49 13.55 -4.96
C ASN A 218 -0.02 13.27 -4.54
N ASN A 219 0.25 13.20 -3.23
CA ASN A 219 1.55 12.76 -2.73
C ASN A 219 1.64 11.22 -2.79
N GLN A 220 2.83 10.71 -3.12
CA GLN A 220 3.04 9.28 -3.34
C GLN A 220 4.25 8.78 -2.56
N ILE A 221 4.08 7.66 -1.87
CA ILE A 221 5.14 6.94 -1.18
C ILE A 221 5.10 5.50 -1.66
N ILE A 222 6.06 5.13 -2.49
CA ILE A 222 6.08 3.84 -3.17
C ILE A 222 7.41 3.13 -3.05
N ASN A 223 7.38 1.80 -3.13
CA ASN A 223 8.56 0.92 -3.21
C ASN A 223 9.58 1.09 -2.07
N SER A 224 9.21 1.74 -0.97
CA SER A 224 10.14 2.15 0.09
C SER A 224 10.18 1.14 1.22
N SER A 225 11.30 1.09 1.96
CA SER A 225 11.46 0.17 3.09
C SER A 225 11.82 0.88 4.40
N PHE A 226 11.33 0.32 5.50
CA PHE A 226 11.47 0.88 6.84
C PHE A 226 12.00 -0.16 7.81
N GLY A 227 13.20 0.06 8.33
CA GLY A 227 13.78 -0.74 9.40
C GLY A 227 14.32 -2.08 8.93
N SER A 228 14.74 -2.15 7.66
CA SER A 228 15.25 -3.36 7.00
C SER A 228 16.58 -3.84 7.57
N THR A 229 17.44 -2.91 7.97
CA THR A 229 18.76 -3.20 8.54
C THR A 229 18.83 -2.83 10.02
N SER A 230 18.08 -1.83 10.45
CA SER A 230 17.99 -1.39 11.84
C SER A 230 16.62 -0.78 12.12
N SER A 231 15.91 -1.37 13.09
CA SER A 231 14.55 -0.99 13.44
C SER A 231 14.38 0.52 13.59
N LEU A 232 13.24 1.02 13.10
CA LEU A 232 12.75 2.34 13.48
C LEU A 232 12.33 2.35 14.96
N GLY A 233 12.01 3.55 15.44
CA GLY A 233 11.49 3.83 16.78
C GLY A 233 12.57 4.16 17.79
N HIS A 234 12.16 4.35 19.03
CA HIS A 234 13.01 4.92 20.10
C HIS A 234 12.63 4.35 21.48
N ASP A 235 13.32 4.76 22.54
CA ASP A 235 13.08 4.29 23.92
C ASP A 235 12.58 5.40 24.86
N LEU A 236 11.72 6.27 24.34
CA LEU A 236 11.27 7.50 24.99
C LEU A 236 9.73 7.56 25.02
N SER A 237 9.19 8.45 25.87
CA SER A 237 7.75 8.61 26.11
C SER A 237 6.97 9.28 24.96
N SER A 238 7.01 8.69 23.77
CA SER A 238 6.26 9.11 22.58
C SER A 238 5.85 7.88 21.74
N GLY A 239 5.06 8.10 20.68
CA GLY A 239 4.79 7.12 19.64
C GLY A 239 5.80 7.20 18.49
N SER A 240 5.79 6.18 17.62
CA SER A 240 6.63 6.11 16.42
C SER A 240 5.81 5.62 15.23
N PHE A 241 6.23 5.97 14.00
CA PHE A 241 5.52 5.54 12.80
C PHE A 241 6.45 5.26 11.63
N GLY A 242 6.01 4.41 10.70
CA GLY A 242 6.66 4.24 9.40
C GLY A 242 6.27 5.40 8.47
N ILE A 243 4.97 5.57 8.24
CA ILE A 243 4.39 6.68 7.48
C ILE A 243 3.30 7.35 8.33
N ASN A 244 3.33 8.69 8.39
CA ASN A 244 2.26 9.49 8.96
C ASN A 244 1.88 10.63 8.01
N ALA A 245 0.62 10.71 7.61
CA ALA A 245 0.11 11.80 6.80
C ALA A 245 -1.12 12.45 7.45
N LEU A 246 -1.15 13.77 7.50
CA LEU A 246 -2.29 14.57 7.94
C LEU A 246 -2.82 15.38 6.75
N GLY A 247 -4.11 15.32 6.46
CA GLY A 247 -4.74 16.20 5.46
C GLY A 247 -4.27 15.96 4.02
N ASN A 248 -3.96 14.71 3.66
CA ASN A 248 -3.49 14.35 2.33
C ASN A 248 -4.61 13.67 1.53
N LYS A 249 -5.03 14.30 0.44
CA LYS A 249 -6.06 13.82 -0.47
C LYS A 249 -5.44 13.12 -1.68
N ASP A 250 -6.10 12.08 -2.19
CA ASP A 250 -5.66 11.33 -3.36
C ASP A 250 -4.22 10.78 -3.20
N MET A 251 -3.85 10.41 -1.97
CA MET A 251 -2.50 9.93 -1.63
C MET A 251 -2.33 8.48 -2.09
N LEU A 252 -1.16 8.13 -2.61
CA LEU A 252 -0.80 6.74 -2.93
C LEU A 252 0.29 6.23 -1.99
N ILE A 253 0.00 5.19 -1.21
CA ILE A 253 0.97 4.47 -0.40
C ILE A 253 1.00 3.02 -0.89
N GLN A 254 1.98 2.70 -1.74
CA GLN A 254 1.96 1.44 -2.46
C GLN A 254 3.29 0.67 -2.42
N ASN A 255 3.21 -0.65 -2.28
CA ASN A 255 4.37 -1.54 -2.38
C ASN A 255 5.51 -1.18 -1.40
N ASN A 256 5.18 -0.69 -0.21
CA ASN A 256 6.17 -0.42 0.84
C ASN A 256 6.32 -1.61 1.79
N VAL A 257 7.51 -1.75 2.37
CA VAL A 257 7.83 -2.82 3.33
C VAL A 257 8.23 -2.24 4.68
N PHE A 258 7.47 -2.56 5.73
CA PHE A 258 7.75 -2.18 7.11
C PHE A 258 8.34 -3.38 7.84
N GLU A 259 9.66 -3.49 7.81
CA GLU A 259 10.38 -4.63 8.37
C GLU A 259 10.38 -4.61 9.90
N SER A 260 10.70 -3.46 10.49
CA SER A 260 10.71 -3.34 11.95
C SER A 260 10.53 -1.89 12.43
N ILE A 261 9.48 -1.68 13.23
CA ILE A 261 9.25 -0.45 13.98
C ILE A 261 9.06 -0.83 15.44
N THR A 262 10.02 -0.50 16.28
CA THR A 262 10.05 -0.94 17.67
C THR A 262 10.18 0.28 18.57
N ASN A 263 9.25 0.46 19.50
CA ASN A 263 9.28 1.55 20.46
C ASN A 263 9.21 0.95 21.87
N LEU A 264 10.29 1.09 22.65
CA LEU A 264 10.45 0.39 23.91
C LEU A 264 10.34 1.31 25.12
N ASN A 265 9.97 0.76 26.28
CA ASN A 265 9.95 1.49 27.55
C ASN A 265 9.17 2.82 27.53
N SER A 266 8.16 2.95 26.66
CA SER A 266 7.44 4.22 26.50
C SER A 266 6.48 4.46 27.67
N SER A 267 6.57 5.62 28.31
CA SER A 267 5.65 5.99 29.40
C SER A 267 5.17 7.43 29.27
N PRO A 268 4.31 7.73 28.29
CA PRO A 268 3.77 9.06 28.05
C PRO A 268 2.70 9.44 29.09
N SER A 269 2.42 10.75 29.19
CA SER A 269 1.34 11.27 30.04
C SER A 269 -0.05 11.17 29.39
N LEU A 270 -0.10 11.03 28.07
CA LEU A 270 -1.29 10.80 27.25
C LEU A 270 -1.07 9.56 26.38
N PRO A 271 -2.12 8.84 25.96
CA PRO A 271 -1.96 7.69 25.08
C PRO A 271 -1.23 8.07 23.79
N VAL A 272 -0.14 7.38 23.49
CA VAL A 272 0.58 7.45 22.21
C VAL A 272 0.53 6.09 21.54
N SER A 273 1.03 5.97 20.32
CA SER A 273 0.96 4.69 19.61
C SER A 273 2.12 4.48 18.66
N THR A 274 2.46 3.22 18.45
CA THR A 274 3.38 2.82 17.39
C THR A 274 2.58 2.24 16.23
N SER A 275 2.84 2.72 15.02
CA SER A 275 2.06 2.35 13.83
C SER A 275 2.94 2.09 12.62
N ALA A 276 2.53 1.25 11.68
CA ALA A 276 3.19 1.25 10.37
C ALA A 276 2.73 2.46 9.55
N ILE A 277 1.41 2.59 9.34
CA ILE A 277 0.82 3.67 8.53
C ILE A 277 -0.26 4.39 9.34
N VAL A 278 -0.21 5.73 9.36
CA VAL A 278 -1.22 6.60 9.94
C VAL A 278 -1.66 7.62 8.91
N ILE A 279 -2.96 7.65 8.61
CA ILE A 279 -3.60 8.66 7.77
C ILE A 279 -4.69 9.33 8.58
N ASP A 280 -4.43 10.58 8.95
CA ASP A 280 -5.33 11.40 9.72
C ASP A 280 -5.98 12.42 8.76
N SER A 281 -7.31 12.31 8.58
CA SER A 281 -8.06 13.16 7.64
C SER A 281 -7.49 13.14 6.21
N GLY A 282 -7.31 11.96 5.61
CA GLY A 282 -6.81 11.81 4.24
C GLY A 282 -7.77 11.06 3.30
N SER A 283 -7.36 10.83 2.06
CA SER A 283 -8.03 9.96 1.09
C SER A 283 -7.01 9.37 0.09
N GLY A 284 -7.46 8.43 -0.75
CA GLY A 284 -6.61 7.80 -1.76
C GLY A 284 -6.47 6.29 -1.56
N GLU A 285 -5.27 5.76 -1.78
CA GLU A 285 -5.01 4.32 -1.83
C GLU A 285 -3.81 3.91 -0.97
N ILE A 286 -4.02 2.89 -0.14
CA ILE A 286 -3.00 2.20 0.65
C ILE A 286 -3.00 0.76 0.17
N SER A 287 -2.10 0.39 -0.75
CA SER A 287 -2.16 -0.92 -1.38
C SER A 287 -0.83 -1.66 -1.48
N GLN A 288 -0.90 -2.99 -1.50
CA GLN A 288 0.26 -3.85 -1.71
C GLN A 288 1.40 -3.60 -0.69
N ASN A 289 1.10 -3.08 0.50
CA ASN A 289 2.12 -2.88 1.52
C ASN A 289 2.29 -4.15 2.37
N THR A 290 3.52 -4.39 2.79
CA THR A 290 3.88 -5.51 3.67
C THR A 290 4.30 -4.97 5.03
N ILE A 291 3.54 -5.26 6.07
CA ILE A 291 3.86 -4.92 7.47
C ILE A 291 4.31 -6.21 8.16
N ASN A 292 5.59 -6.27 8.54
CA ASN A 292 6.21 -7.45 9.11
C ASN A 292 6.32 -7.40 10.63
N TYR A 293 6.65 -6.24 11.21
CA TYR A 293 6.78 -6.12 12.66
C TYR A 293 6.56 -4.68 13.15
N VAL A 294 5.66 -4.52 14.13
CA VAL A 294 5.43 -3.25 14.82
C VAL A 294 5.26 -3.52 16.31
N GLU A 295 6.08 -2.91 17.14
CA GLU A 295 6.04 -3.08 18.60
C GLU A 295 5.88 -1.76 19.36
N TYR A 296 4.97 -1.79 20.32
CA TYR A 296 4.87 -0.79 21.38
C TYR A 296 4.98 -1.47 22.74
N GLU A 297 6.10 -1.26 23.41
CA GLU A 297 6.33 -1.64 24.79
C GLU A 297 6.20 -0.41 25.68
N GLY A 298 5.36 -0.47 26.72
CA GLY A 298 5.16 0.69 27.57
C GLY A 298 3.81 0.76 28.28
N THR A 299 3.51 1.93 28.85
CA THR A 299 2.22 2.24 29.50
C THR A 299 1.18 2.69 28.46
N ILE A 300 0.15 3.43 28.84
CA ILE A 300 -1.01 3.83 28.00
C ILE A 300 -0.68 4.03 26.50
N GLY A 301 -1.46 3.40 25.61
CA GLY A 301 -1.20 3.45 24.18
C GLY A 301 -1.42 2.11 23.48
N SER A 302 -1.25 2.13 22.16
CA SER A 302 -1.67 1.05 21.27
C SER A 302 -0.65 0.77 20.17
N THR A 303 -0.80 -0.40 19.54
CA THR A 303 -0.08 -0.80 18.33
C THR A 303 -1.05 -0.88 17.15
N TYR A 304 -0.71 -0.26 16.03
CA TYR A 304 -1.51 -0.30 14.80
C TYR A 304 -0.70 -0.84 13.62
N GLY A 305 -1.31 -1.68 12.79
CA GLY A 305 -0.85 -1.86 11.41
C GLY A 305 -1.14 -0.58 10.62
N ILE A 306 -2.41 -0.36 10.33
CA ILE A 306 -2.89 0.84 9.64
C ILE A 306 -3.94 1.55 10.50
N LYS A 307 -3.80 2.87 10.67
CA LYS A 307 -4.81 3.74 11.27
C LYS A 307 -5.26 4.76 10.23
N VAL A 308 -6.57 4.88 9.99
CA VAL A 308 -7.11 5.74 8.93
C VAL A 308 -8.37 6.49 9.38
N SER A 309 -8.41 7.79 9.08
CA SER A 309 -9.62 8.61 9.05
C SER A 309 -9.75 9.24 7.67
N THR A 310 -10.88 9.00 7.01
CA THR A 310 -11.10 9.42 5.62
C THR A 310 -11.85 10.75 5.53
N ILE A 311 -11.38 11.67 4.69
CA ILE A 311 -12.00 12.99 4.45
C ILE A 311 -13.47 12.82 4.02
N SER A 312 -14.35 13.65 4.60
CA SER A 312 -15.78 13.61 4.28
C SER A 312 -16.06 13.85 2.79
N GLY A 313 -16.87 12.99 2.18
CA GLY A 313 -17.22 13.06 0.76
C GLY A 313 -16.21 12.40 -0.18
N ASP A 314 -15.15 11.80 0.36
CA ASP A 314 -14.14 11.06 -0.38
C ASP A 314 -14.03 9.60 0.09
N SER A 315 -13.10 8.84 -0.49
CA SER A 315 -12.82 7.46 -0.12
C SER A 315 -11.35 7.14 0.06
N THR A 316 -11.05 6.25 1.00
CA THR A 316 -9.75 5.59 1.12
C THR A 316 -9.90 4.11 0.80
N VAL A 317 -9.13 3.61 -0.17
CA VAL A 317 -9.04 2.18 -0.48
C VAL A 317 -7.81 1.60 0.21
N ILE A 318 -8.01 0.58 1.02
CA ILE A 318 -6.96 -0.21 1.66
C ILE A 318 -7.01 -1.60 1.03
N ALA A 319 -6.08 -1.91 0.13
CA ALA A 319 -6.19 -3.13 -0.69
C ALA A 319 -4.91 -3.97 -0.80
N ASN A 320 -5.04 -5.29 -0.79
CA ASN A 320 -3.91 -6.22 -0.94
C ASN A 320 -2.75 -6.00 0.03
N ASN A 321 -3.00 -5.44 1.22
CA ASN A 321 -1.93 -5.31 2.22
C ASN A 321 -1.80 -6.61 3.00
N LYS A 322 -0.56 -6.98 3.33
CA LYS A 322 -0.26 -8.02 4.31
C LYS A 322 0.14 -7.38 5.63
N ILE A 323 -0.57 -7.72 6.71
CA ILE A 323 -0.37 -7.16 8.05
C ILE A 323 -0.17 -8.27 9.06
N SER A 324 0.99 -8.32 9.72
CA SER A 324 1.26 -9.24 10.82
C SER A 324 2.32 -8.68 11.78
N GLY A 325 2.72 -9.49 12.77
CA GLY A 325 3.82 -9.16 13.68
C GLY A 325 3.56 -7.92 14.54
N LEU A 326 2.29 -7.63 14.82
CA LEU A 326 1.92 -6.54 15.72
C LEU A 326 2.09 -7.01 17.16
N VAL A 327 2.80 -6.20 17.95
CA VAL A 327 3.18 -6.53 19.33
C VAL A 327 2.84 -5.37 20.24
N ARG A 328 2.14 -5.70 21.33
CA ARG A 328 2.00 -4.85 22.50
C ARG A 328 2.60 -5.61 23.69
N SER A 329 3.57 -5.02 24.37
CA SER A 329 4.37 -5.69 25.41
C SER A 329 4.46 -4.83 26.68
N ASN A 330 4.70 -5.49 27.82
CA ASN A 330 4.73 -4.87 29.16
C ASN A 330 3.50 -4.00 29.49
N PHE A 331 2.31 -4.49 29.14
CA PHE A 331 1.06 -3.77 29.33
C PHE A 331 -0.05 -4.66 29.85
N THR A 332 -0.80 -4.10 30.81
CA THR A 332 -2.04 -4.69 31.32
C THR A 332 -3.13 -3.64 31.20
N ALA A 333 -4.17 -3.97 30.43
CA ALA A 333 -5.33 -3.11 30.28
C ALA A 333 -6.16 -3.07 31.58
N SER A 334 -7.11 -2.14 31.66
CA SER A 334 -8.13 -2.21 32.70
C SER A 334 -9.21 -3.20 32.29
N THR A 335 -9.60 -4.12 33.18
CA THR A 335 -10.72 -5.05 32.94
C THR A 335 -12.09 -4.35 32.90
N THR A 336 -12.16 -3.08 33.33
CA THR A 336 -13.39 -2.27 33.29
C THR A 336 -13.45 -1.34 32.07
N ASP A 337 -12.36 -1.27 31.30
CA ASP A 337 -12.27 -0.42 30.11
C ASP A 337 -12.47 -1.27 28.84
N PRO A 338 -13.50 -0.99 28.02
CA PRO A 338 -13.73 -1.73 26.77
C PRO A 338 -12.83 -1.26 25.61
N SER A 339 -11.79 -0.48 25.86
CA SER A 339 -10.82 -0.04 24.84
C SER A 339 -10.02 -1.21 24.29
N LEU A 340 -9.66 -1.13 23.01
CA LEU A 340 -8.75 -2.07 22.34
C LEU A 340 -7.35 -1.44 22.26
N TYR A 341 -6.31 -2.27 22.22
CA TYR A 341 -4.91 -1.79 22.29
C TYR A 341 -3.98 -2.33 21.20
N LEU A 342 -4.47 -3.24 20.35
CA LEU A 342 -3.74 -3.78 19.21
C LEU A 342 -4.70 -3.98 18.05
N PHE A 343 -4.34 -3.44 16.89
CA PHE A 343 -5.22 -3.39 15.74
C PHE A 343 -4.48 -3.70 14.45
N GLY A 344 -5.02 -4.61 13.62
CA GLY A 344 -4.57 -4.74 12.24
C GLY A 344 -4.86 -3.45 11.46
N VAL A 345 -6.15 -3.10 11.38
CA VAL A 345 -6.61 -1.82 10.84
C VAL A 345 -7.62 -1.15 11.78
N TRP A 346 -7.42 0.14 12.06
CA TRP A 346 -8.41 0.97 12.75
C TRP A 346 -8.93 2.07 11.84
N VAL A 347 -10.21 1.98 11.51
CA VAL A 347 -10.97 3.03 10.84
C VAL A 347 -11.67 3.86 11.90
N PHE A 348 -11.39 5.15 11.92
CA PHE A 348 -11.93 6.07 12.91
C PHE A 348 -12.42 7.36 12.26
N GLU A 349 -13.18 8.14 13.03
CA GLU A 349 -13.59 9.49 12.64
C GLU A 349 -12.73 10.50 13.40
N GLN A 350 -12.28 11.53 12.67
CA GLN A 350 -11.52 12.66 13.20
C GLN A 350 -12.17 13.97 12.78
N ASP A 351 -12.58 14.80 13.74
CA ASP A 351 -13.10 16.16 13.50
C ASP A 351 -14.25 16.24 12.47
N GLY A 352 -15.11 15.23 12.42
CA GLY A 352 -16.25 15.14 11.51
C GLY A 352 -15.94 14.46 10.16
N ASN A 353 -14.71 14.00 9.96
CA ASN A 353 -14.31 13.25 8.77
C ASN A 353 -14.87 11.82 8.81
N VAL A 354 -15.86 11.58 7.96
CA VAL A 354 -16.63 10.33 7.84
C VAL A 354 -16.69 9.87 6.39
N GLY A 355 -15.60 10.04 5.64
CA GLY A 355 -15.47 9.49 4.29
C GLY A 355 -15.48 7.96 4.29
N LEU A 356 -15.72 7.37 3.11
CA LEU A 356 -15.83 5.93 2.96
C LEU A 356 -14.46 5.25 3.01
N THR A 357 -14.27 4.31 3.93
CA THR A 357 -13.08 3.45 3.91
C THR A 357 -13.40 2.07 3.36
N ARG A 358 -12.68 1.62 2.34
CA ARG A 358 -12.90 0.32 1.68
C ARG A 358 -11.71 -0.57 1.94
N LEU A 359 -11.93 -1.70 2.61
CA LEU A 359 -10.90 -2.69 2.95
C LEU A 359 -11.11 -3.92 2.07
N LEU A 360 -10.25 -4.11 1.07
CA LEU A 360 -10.46 -5.06 -0.02
C LEU A 360 -9.26 -6.01 -0.15
N HIS A 361 -9.48 -7.33 -0.14
CA HIS A 361 -8.38 -8.29 -0.37
C HIS A 361 -7.17 -8.14 0.57
N ASN A 362 -7.31 -7.68 1.81
CA ASN A 362 -6.18 -7.64 2.75
C ASN A 362 -5.99 -8.99 3.43
N THR A 363 -4.75 -9.34 3.78
CA THR A 363 -4.43 -10.46 4.66
C THR A 363 -3.91 -9.92 5.99
N ILE A 364 -4.71 -10.04 7.04
CA ILE A 364 -4.42 -9.57 8.40
C ILE A 364 -4.29 -10.79 9.31
N VAL A 365 -3.11 -11.00 9.88
CA VAL A 365 -2.81 -12.14 10.76
C VAL A 365 -2.26 -11.63 12.09
N LEU A 366 -3.09 -11.70 13.12
CA LEU A 366 -2.72 -11.33 14.49
C LEU A 366 -2.58 -12.60 15.34
N GLU A 367 -1.36 -12.86 15.81
CA GLU A 367 -1.03 -14.05 16.59
C GLU A 367 -0.01 -13.73 17.68
N ARG A 368 -0.07 -14.50 18.77
CA ARG A 368 0.88 -14.42 19.89
C ARG A 368 1.06 -15.82 20.46
N GLU A 369 2.30 -16.18 20.76
CA GLU A 369 2.62 -17.44 21.43
C GLU A 369 2.03 -17.48 22.85
N GLU A 370 2.14 -16.37 23.57
CA GLU A 370 1.66 -16.24 24.95
C GLU A 370 0.37 -15.43 25.01
N ALA A 371 -0.48 -15.77 25.99
CA ALA A 371 -1.70 -15.02 26.26
C ALA A 371 -1.37 -13.58 26.71
N VAL A 372 -2.24 -12.64 26.35
CA VAL A 372 -2.03 -11.20 26.61
C VAL A 372 -3.07 -10.64 27.59
N SER A 373 -2.70 -9.59 28.32
CA SER A 373 -3.58 -8.91 29.28
C SER A 373 -4.27 -7.67 28.69
N TYR A 374 -4.63 -7.71 27.40
CA TYR A 374 -5.32 -6.62 26.70
C TYR A 374 -6.16 -7.16 25.54
N PRO A 375 -7.27 -6.48 25.18
CA PRO A 375 -8.08 -6.84 24.02
C PRO A 375 -7.51 -6.30 22.70
N SER A 376 -7.88 -6.94 21.58
CA SER A 376 -7.35 -6.66 20.24
C SER A 376 -8.41 -6.83 19.14
N ALA A 377 -8.16 -6.29 17.95
CA ALA A 377 -9.00 -6.52 16.77
C ALA A 377 -8.20 -6.61 15.47
N GLY A 378 -8.60 -7.50 14.56
CA GLY A 378 -8.11 -7.49 13.17
C GLY A 378 -8.50 -6.19 12.48
N ILE A 379 -9.80 -5.88 12.47
CA ILE A 379 -10.37 -4.62 11.98
C ILE A 379 -11.28 -4.01 13.05
N GLN A 380 -11.13 -2.71 13.30
CA GLN A 380 -12.04 -1.93 14.14
C GLN A 380 -12.60 -0.74 13.37
N LEU A 381 -13.91 -0.54 13.47
CA LEU A 381 -14.62 0.67 13.04
C LEU A 381 -15.11 1.39 14.28
N ARG A 382 -14.53 2.53 14.66
CA ARG A 382 -14.97 3.25 15.87
C ARG A 382 -14.45 4.67 15.93
N SER A 383 -15.32 5.60 16.31
CA SER A 383 -14.95 6.95 16.74
C SER A 383 -14.64 7.04 18.24
N GLY A 384 -13.86 8.05 18.63
CA GLY A 384 -13.58 8.33 20.04
C GLY A 384 -14.79 8.90 20.79
N SER A 385 -15.59 9.78 20.18
CA SER A 385 -16.66 10.51 20.88
C SER A 385 -17.94 10.73 20.05
N SER A 386 -17.85 11.02 18.74
CA SER A 386 -19.02 11.34 17.91
C SER A 386 -18.76 11.15 16.41
N GLY A 387 -18.89 9.92 15.90
CA GLY A 387 -18.73 9.65 14.48
C GLY A 387 -19.11 8.22 14.12
N GLN A 388 -19.61 8.03 12.91
CA GLN A 388 -19.95 6.72 12.37
C GLN A 388 -19.19 6.54 11.06
N PRO A 389 -17.89 6.20 11.10
CA PRO A 389 -17.12 5.99 9.89
C PRO A 389 -17.75 4.88 9.05
N PRO A 390 -18.21 5.19 7.82
CA PRO A 390 -18.71 4.17 6.92
C PRO A 390 -17.55 3.33 6.38
N ALA A 391 -17.77 2.03 6.25
CA ALA A 391 -16.81 1.16 5.62
C ALA A 391 -17.42 0.01 4.82
N GLU A 392 -16.68 -0.36 3.79
CA GLU A 392 -16.90 -1.55 2.96
C GLU A 392 -15.77 -2.54 3.23
N VAL A 393 -16.07 -3.78 3.61
CA VAL A 393 -15.07 -4.80 3.95
C VAL A 393 -15.33 -6.07 3.16
N PHE A 394 -14.54 -6.31 2.11
CA PHE A 394 -14.76 -7.40 1.17
C PHE A 394 -13.49 -8.19 0.84
N ASN A 395 -13.66 -9.49 0.62
CA ASN A 395 -12.62 -10.38 0.11
C ASN A 395 -11.35 -10.46 0.98
N ASN A 396 -11.40 -10.09 2.26
CA ASN A 396 -10.24 -10.10 3.15
C ASN A 396 -10.05 -11.46 3.84
N ILE A 397 -8.82 -11.75 4.27
CA ILE A 397 -8.51 -12.77 5.27
C ILE A 397 -8.18 -12.04 6.57
N ILE A 398 -8.99 -12.25 7.62
CA ILE A 398 -8.87 -11.55 8.89
C ILE A 398 -8.79 -12.58 10.01
N ILE A 399 -7.58 -12.73 10.56
CA ILE A 399 -7.28 -13.68 11.62
C ILE A 399 -6.87 -12.93 12.87
N ASN A 400 -7.52 -13.26 13.98
CA ASN A 400 -7.09 -12.85 15.31
C ASN A 400 -7.06 -14.05 16.26
N SER A 401 -5.90 -14.70 16.32
CA SER A 401 -5.62 -15.88 17.14
C SER A 401 -4.97 -15.52 18.49
N ILE A 402 -4.95 -14.22 18.85
CA ILE A 402 -4.38 -13.77 20.12
C ILE A 402 -5.27 -14.23 21.28
N SER A 403 -4.73 -15.13 22.11
CA SER A 403 -5.34 -15.54 23.37
C SER A 403 -5.20 -14.45 24.43
N THR A 404 -6.19 -14.31 25.31
CA THR A 404 -6.11 -13.38 26.45
C THR A 404 -6.14 -14.11 27.79
N GLU A 405 -5.55 -13.48 28.81
CA GLU A 405 -5.44 -14.06 30.15
C GLU A 405 -6.74 -14.00 30.99
N ASP A 406 -7.68 -13.12 30.61
CA ASP A 406 -8.93 -12.85 31.34
C ASP A 406 -10.09 -12.69 30.35
N GLU A 407 -11.27 -13.24 30.68
CA GLU A 407 -12.49 -13.18 29.85
C GLU A 407 -13.02 -11.76 29.62
N ALA A 408 -12.61 -10.81 30.45
CA ALA A 408 -12.87 -9.39 30.25
C ALA A 408 -12.14 -8.84 29.02
N TYR A 409 -10.98 -9.40 28.67
CA TYR A 409 -10.22 -9.07 27.48
C TYR A 409 -10.65 -9.99 26.34
N ARG A 410 -11.14 -9.40 25.25
CA ARG A 410 -11.65 -10.14 24.11
C ARG A 410 -10.92 -9.72 22.84
N SER A 411 -10.54 -10.71 22.05
CA SER A 411 -9.87 -10.54 20.75
C SER A 411 -10.89 -10.79 19.64
N TYR A 412 -10.94 -9.92 18.64
CA TYR A 412 -11.93 -10.00 17.56
C TYR A 412 -11.28 -10.07 16.18
N ALA A 413 -11.86 -10.80 15.23
CA ALA A 413 -11.48 -10.62 13.83
C ALA A 413 -11.98 -9.25 13.33
N ILE A 414 -13.27 -8.94 13.49
CA ILE A 414 -13.86 -7.66 13.07
C ILE A 414 -14.73 -7.03 14.16
N VAL A 415 -14.69 -5.70 14.29
CA VAL A 415 -15.53 -4.96 15.24
C VAL A 415 -16.20 -3.78 14.55
N ASP A 416 -17.53 -3.77 14.59
CA ASP A 416 -18.34 -2.61 14.26
C ASP A 416 -18.71 -1.85 15.54
N GLY A 417 -17.90 -0.86 15.87
CA GLY A 417 -18.08 0.03 17.01
C GLY A 417 -18.97 1.24 16.70
N ASN A 418 -19.63 1.30 15.54
CA ASN A 418 -20.62 2.32 15.25
C ASN A 418 -21.86 2.15 16.15
N SER A 419 -22.46 3.27 16.57
CA SER A 419 -23.66 3.24 17.42
C SER A 419 -24.94 2.90 16.64
N ASP A 420 -25.00 3.31 15.37
CA ASP A 420 -26.10 2.96 14.47
C ASP A 420 -25.64 1.91 13.46
N ARG A 421 -26.54 1.00 13.09
CA ARG A 421 -26.31 -0.01 12.05
C ARG A 421 -26.31 0.63 10.66
N GLY A 422 -25.74 -0.07 9.69
CA GLY A 422 -25.79 0.31 8.26
C GLY A 422 -24.58 1.13 7.78
N PHE A 423 -23.61 1.42 8.67
CA PHE A 423 -22.35 2.06 8.30
C PHE A 423 -21.27 1.05 7.91
N LEU A 424 -21.38 -0.19 8.36
CA LEU A 424 -20.57 -1.30 7.88
C LEU A 424 -21.35 -2.09 6.83
N VAL A 425 -20.81 -2.16 5.62
CA VAL A 425 -21.18 -3.16 4.61
C VAL A 425 -20.01 -4.13 4.51
N SER A 426 -20.26 -5.41 4.75
CA SER A 426 -19.19 -6.40 4.79
C SER A 426 -19.68 -7.72 4.26
N ASP A 427 -18.92 -8.36 3.37
CA ASP A 427 -19.24 -9.68 2.82
C ASP A 427 -18.03 -10.39 2.22
N HIS A 428 -18.15 -11.69 1.94
CA HIS A 428 -17.12 -12.49 1.29
C HIS A 428 -15.74 -12.39 1.99
N ASN A 429 -15.70 -12.37 3.32
CA ASN A 429 -14.45 -12.37 4.09
C ASN A 429 -14.19 -13.75 4.70
N LEU A 430 -12.92 -14.10 4.92
CA LEU A 430 -12.55 -15.14 5.88
C LEU A 430 -12.37 -14.49 7.25
N LEU A 431 -13.28 -14.79 8.18
CA LEU A 431 -13.20 -14.35 9.57
C LEU A 431 -12.77 -15.53 10.44
N PHE A 432 -11.66 -15.40 11.17
CA PHE A 432 -11.19 -16.47 12.03
C PHE A 432 -10.59 -15.94 13.34
N ALA A 433 -11.00 -16.54 14.46
CA ALA A 433 -10.47 -16.27 15.79
C ALA A 433 -10.60 -17.51 16.66
N ASP A 434 -9.47 -18.09 17.06
CA ASP A 434 -9.40 -19.34 17.83
C ASP A 434 -8.58 -19.22 19.13
N GLY A 435 -8.05 -18.02 19.42
CA GLY A 435 -7.44 -17.72 20.71
C GLY A 435 -8.44 -17.85 21.86
N VAL A 436 -7.93 -18.09 23.08
CA VAL A 436 -8.76 -18.05 24.29
C VAL A 436 -9.39 -16.66 24.43
N ASN A 437 -10.72 -16.60 24.58
CA ASN A 437 -11.54 -15.37 24.52
C ASN A 437 -11.49 -14.64 23.17
N GLY A 438 -11.22 -15.38 22.08
CA GLY A 438 -11.33 -14.93 20.70
C GLY A 438 -12.75 -15.07 20.15
N PHE A 439 -13.16 -14.11 19.32
CA PHE A 439 -14.49 -14.03 18.70
C PHE A 439 -14.38 -13.58 17.25
N LEU A 440 -15.31 -14.02 16.40
CA LEU A 440 -15.34 -13.61 14.99
C LEU A 440 -15.68 -12.14 14.87
N GLY A 441 -16.71 -11.69 15.60
CA GLY A 441 -17.17 -10.32 15.47
C GLY A 441 -17.86 -9.75 16.70
N SER A 442 -17.91 -8.42 16.75
CA SER A 442 -18.61 -7.67 17.80
C SER A 442 -19.29 -6.42 17.25
N ILE A 443 -20.44 -6.08 17.85
CA ILE A 443 -21.19 -4.83 17.64
C ILE A 443 -21.55 -4.17 18.98
N GLY A 444 -21.88 -2.87 18.97
CA GLY A 444 -22.46 -2.20 20.15
C GLY A 444 -21.45 -1.93 21.28
N ARG A 445 -20.17 -1.74 20.96
CA ARG A 445 -19.09 -1.47 21.94
C ARG A 445 -19.02 -0.02 22.45
N ARG A 446 -20.04 0.80 22.21
CA ARG A 446 -20.10 2.18 22.70
C ARG A 446 -20.48 2.23 24.17
N LEU A 447 -20.02 3.27 24.87
CA LEU A 447 -20.38 3.49 26.28
C LEU A 447 -21.91 3.56 26.46
N GLY A 448 -22.46 2.64 27.25
CA GLY A 448 -23.89 2.56 27.55
C GLY A 448 -24.70 1.64 26.62
N GLU A 449 -24.08 1.10 25.58
CA GLU A 449 -24.67 0.06 24.73
C GLU A 449 -24.29 -1.34 25.23
N THR A 450 -25.16 -2.31 24.94
CA THR A 450 -24.88 -3.71 25.25
C THR A 450 -24.11 -4.30 24.09
N GLU A 451 -22.87 -4.67 24.36
CA GLU A 451 -22.04 -5.37 23.40
C GLU A 451 -22.67 -6.72 23.02
N GLN A 452 -22.71 -7.03 21.72
CA GLN A 452 -23.02 -8.35 21.21
C GLN A 452 -21.82 -8.88 20.46
N PHE A 453 -21.44 -10.13 20.73
CA PHE A 453 -20.29 -10.78 20.11
C PHE A 453 -20.53 -12.29 20.06
N THR A 454 -19.88 -12.95 19.11
CA THR A 454 -19.97 -14.41 18.97
C THR A 454 -18.74 -14.93 18.22
N ASN A 455 -18.47 -16.22 18.40
CA ASN A 455 -17.53 -16.98 17.59
C ASN A 455 -18.24 -17.91 16.58
N ASP A 456 -19.57 -17.88 16.50
CA ASP A 456 -20.36 -18.58 15.49
C ASP A 456 -20.72 -17.64 14.34
N LEU A 457 -20.34 -18.01 13.11
CA LEU A 457 -20.55 -17.17 11.95
C LEU A 457 -22.04 -16.96 11.63
N ALA A 458 -22.88 -17.98 11.82
CA ALA A 458 -24.31 -17.85 11.53
C ALA A 458 -24.99 -16.90 12.50
N GLU A 459 -24.62 -16.94 13.78
CA GLU A 459 -25.07 -15.95 14.77
C GLU A 459 -24.56 -14.54 14.42
N PHE A 460 -23.30 -14.40 14.01
CA PHE A 460 -22.72 -13.11 13.66
C PHE A 460 -23.45 -12.48 12.48
N ILE A 461 -23.76 -13.26 11.44
CA ILE A 461 -24.54 -12.80 10.27
C ILE A 461 -25.91 -12.27 10.72
N ILE A 462 -26.59 -12.97 11.62
CA ILE A 462 -27.94 -12.60 12.06
C ILE A 462 -27.96 -11.23 12.77
N PHE A 463 -27.08 -11.00 13.76
CA PHE A 463 -27.14 -9.75 14.52
C PHE A 463 -26.36 -8.60 13.87
N SER A 464 -25.36 -8.91 13.04
CA SER A 464 -24.65 -7.88 12.28
C SER A 464 -25.40 -7.48 11.01
N GLU A 465 -26.27 -8.33 10.46
CA GLU A 465 -26.92 -8.09 9.16
C GLU A 465 -25.88 -7.86 8.04
N THR A 466 -24.72 -8.53 8.15
CA THR A 466 -23.61 -8.49 7.18
C THR A 466 -23.00 -9.89 7.03
N ASN A 467 -22.02 -10.05 6.14
CA ASN A 467 -21.17 -11.25 6.02
C ASN A 467 -21.91 -12.52 5.57
N GLU A 468 -23.01 -12.39 4.82
CA GLU A 468 -23.86 -13.52 4.39
C GLU A 468 -23.11 -14.61 3.60
N ASN A 469 -22.09 -14.23 2.83
CA ASN A 469 -21.24 -15.11 2.00
C ASN A 469 -19.81 -15.22 2.54
N SER A 470 -19.56 -14.71 3.75
CA SER A 470 -18.28 -14.90 4.43
C SER A 470 -18.10 -16.34 4.90
N VAL A 471 -16.86 -16.71 5.18
CA VAL A 471 -16.45 -18.04 5.61
C VAL A 471 -15.66 -17.96 6.93
N SER A 472 -15.62 -19.06 7.68
CA SER A 472 -14.84 -19.16 8.91
C SER A 472 -14.18 -20.52 9.03
N PHE A 473 -12.87 -20.56 8.83
CA PHE A 473 -12.02 -21.73 9.01
C PHE A 473 -10.56 -21.28 9.22
N SER A 474 -9.74 -22.15 9.81
CA SER A 474 -8.31 -21.89 9.98
C SER A 474 -7.62 -22.00 8.61
N PRO A 475 -6.99 -20.92 8.09
CA PRO A 475 -6.37 -20.97 6.78
C PRO A 475 -5.02 -21.69 6.81
N VAL A 476 -4.69 -22.38 5.71
CA VAL A 476 -3.38 -23.01 5.50
C VAL A 476 -2.51 -22.09 4.65
N PHE A 477 -1.57 -21.41 5.30
CA PHE A 477 -0.58 -20.56 4.65
C PHE A 477 0.66 -21.33 4.24
N GLN A 478 1.41 -20.77 3.29
CA GLN A 478 2.64 -21.35 2.76
C GLN A 478 3.71 -21.56 3.83
N ASP A 479 4.07 -20.51 4.58
CA ASP A 479 5.04 -20.60 5.69
C ASP A 479 4.90 -19.43 6.68
N ILE A 480 4.07 -19.66 7.70
CA ILE A 480 3.82 -18.71 8.80
C ILE A 480 5.12 -18.28 9.50
N ALA A 481 6.06 -19.21 9.71
CA ALA A 481 7.29 -18.92 10.44
C ALA A 481 8.22 -17.95 9.68
N SER A 482 8.13 -17.96 8.35
CA SER A 482 8.83 -17.01 7.47
C SER A 482 8.03 -15.74 7.17
N ASN A 483 6.83 -15.59 7.76
CA ASN A 483 5.91 -14.48 7.51
C ASN A 483 5.27 -14.49 6.10
N ASP A 484 5.25 -15.67 5.44
CA ASP A 484 4.62 -15.88 4.13
C ASP A 484 3.18 -16.39 4.31
N PHE A 485 2.24 -15.47 4.09
CA PHE A 485 0.80 -15.72 4.18
C PHE A 485 0.13 -15.89 2.81
N SER A 486 0.90 -16.24 1.77
CA SER A 486 0.29 -16.77 0.55
C SER A 486 -0.43 -18.09 0.84
N ILE A 487 -1.48 -18.38 0.06
CA ILE A 487 -2.25 -19.61 0.24
C ILE A 487 -1.38 -20.81 -0.14
N SER A 488 -1.25 -21.78 0.76
CA SER A 488 -0.44 -22.96 0.52
C SER A 488 -0.97 -23.77 -0.68
N PRO A 489 -0.10 -24.29 -1.56
CA PRO A 489 -0.51 -25.22 -2.61
C PRO A 489 -1.01 -26.56 -2.06
N ASP A 490 -0.77 -26.84 -0.78
CA ASP A 490 -1.21 -28.08 -0.10
C ASP A 490 -2.62 -27.97 0.52
N VAL A 491 -3.32 -26.84 0.32
CA VAL A 491 -4.72 -26.68 0.73
C VAL A 491 -5.59 -27.79 0.13
N ILE A 492 -6.37 -28.46 0.99
CA ILE A 492 -7.24 -29.58 0.58
C ILE A 492 -8.38 -29.10 -0.35
N ASN A 493 -8.98 -27.95 -0.04
CA ASN A 493 -10.10 -27.36 -0.77
C ASN A 493 -9.78 -25.90 -1.18
N PRO A 494 -9.03 -25.67 -2.27
CA PRO A 494 -8.68 -24.31 -2.68
C PRO A 494 -9.91 -23.44 -3.02
N LEU A 495 -11.04 -24.07 -3.38
CA LEU A 495 -12.31 -23.39 -3.66
C LEU A 495 -12.91 -22.70 -2.43
N ASP A 496 -12.55 -23.09 -1.21
CA ASP A 496 -13.02 -22.44 0.02
C ASP A 496 -12.47 -21.01 0.14
N TYR A 497 -11.47 -20.66 -0.66
CA TYR A 497 -10.84 -19.33 -0.72
C TYR A 497 -11.30 -18.49 -1.90
N VAL A 498 -12.18 -19.00 -2.76
CA VAL A 498 -12.58 -18.33 -3.99
C VAL A 498 -13.77 -17.41 -3.75
N VAL A 499 -13.67 -16.18 -4.26
CA VAL A 499 -14.67 -15.10 -4.11
C VAL A 499 -14.88 -14.35 -5.43
N PRO A 500 -16.00 -13.62 -5.61
CA PRO A 500 -16.19 -12.76 -6.76
C PRO A 500 -15.09 -11.71 -6.87
N ARG A 501 -14.60 -11.48 -8.09
CA ARG A 501 -13.62 -10.41 -8.35
C ARG A 501 -14.25 -9.03 -8.15
N LEU A 502 -13.48 -8.13 -7.55
CA LEU A 502 -13.73 -6.69 -7.53
C LEU A 502 -12.98 -6.06 -8.71
N GLU A 503 -13.69 -5.50 -9.69
CA GLU A 503 -13.10 -4.98 -10.95
C GLU A 503 -12.08 -3.86 -10.76
N GLU A 504 -12.08 -3.21 -9.61
CA GLU A 504 -11.14 -2.13 -9.27
C GLU A 504 -9.82 -2.63 -8.67
N ILE A 505 -9.74 -3.92 -8.31
CA ILE A 505 -8.54 -4.55 -7.74
C ILE A 505 -7.99 -5.56 -8.74
N ASP A 506 -7.10 -5.10 -9.61
CA ASP A 506 -6.59 -5.89 -10.74
C ASP A 506 -5.31 -6.68 -10.44
N LEU A 507 -4.60 -6.31 -9.37
CA LEU A 507 -3.32 -6.93 -8.98
C LEU A 507 -3.41 -7.45 -7.54
N ASP A 508 -2.67 -8.52 -7.24
CA ASP A 508 -2.41 -8.97 -5.86
C ASP A 508 -1.16 -8.27 -5.29
N LEU A 509 -0.76 -8.62 -4.06
CA LEU A 509 0.42 -8.08 -3.38
C LEU A 509 1.74 -8.33 -4.14
N LEU A 510 1.83 -9.41 -4.91
CA LEU A 510 3.03 -9.75 -5.69
C LEU A 510 2.99 -9.19 -7.12
N GLY A 511 1.93 -8.45 -7.48
CA GLY A 511 1.72 -7.90 -8.82
C GLY A 511 1.17 -8.92 -9.83
N ASN A 512 0.63 -10.05 -9.38
CA ASN A 512 -0.08 -10.99 -10.25
C ASN A 512 -1.47 -10.45 -10.60
N LEU A 513 -1.89 -10.63 -11.85
CA LEU A 513 -3.21 -10.19 -12.34
C LEU A 513 -4.34 -11.07 -11.79
N ARG A 514 -5.43 -10.42 -11.36
CA ARG A 514 -6.72 -11.03 -11.06
C ARG A 514 -7.60 -10.96 -12.33
N GLU A 515 -7.46 -11.89 -13.27
CA GLU A 515 -8.11 -11.79 -14.59
C GLU A 515 -9.54 -12.37 -14.63
N ASP A 516 -9.82 -13.38 -13.82
CA ASP A 516 -11.06 -14.16 -13.88
C ASP A 516 -12.22 -13.47 -13.16
N VAL A 517 -13.43 -13.97 -13.39
CA VAL A 517 -14.67 -13.49 -12.71
C VAL A 517 -14.68 -13.83 -11.21
N GLU A 518 -13.89 -14.82 -10.82
CA GLU A 518 -13.64 -15.24 -9.46
C GLU A 518 -12.13 -15.17 -9.18
N THR A 519 -11.75 -14.96 -7.93
CA THR A 519 -10.37 -14.71 -7.48
C THR A 519 -10.20 -15.19 -6.04
N TYR A 520 -9.00 -15.10 -5.46
CA TYR A 520 -8.74 -15.53 -4.09
C TYR A 520 -8.98 -14.44 -3.04
N LEU A 521 -9.46 -14.88 -1.87
CA LEU A 521 -9.46 -14.14 -0.62
C LEU A 521 -8.06 -13.65 -0.26
N GLY A 522 -7.99 -12.48 0.35
CA GLY A 522 -6.77 -11.92 0.90
C GLY A 522 -5.82 -11.36 -0.16
N ALA A 523 -4.61 -11.01 0.30
CA ALA A 523 -3.65 -10.18 -0.41
C ALA A 523 -2.93 -10.89 -1.55
N TYR A 524 -3.01 -12.21 -1.62
CA TYR A 524 -2.28 -13.02 -2.60
C TYR A 524 -3.27 -13.70 -3.53
N GLU A 525 -2.95 -13.74 -4.81
CA GLU A 525 -3.62 -14.66 -5.71
C GLU A 525 -3.15 -16.08 -5.42
N GLY A 526 -4.10 -17.00 -5.29
CA GLY A 526 -3.78 -18.41 -5.17
C GLY A 526 -3.32 -18.96 -6.51
N THR A 527 -2.60 -20.08 -6.46
CA THR A 527 -2.46 -20.90 -7.66
C THR A 527 -3.80 -21.61 -7.87
N VAL A 528 -4.63 -21.12 -8.80
CA VAL A 528 -5.80 -21.90 -9.23
C VAL A 528 -5.25 -23.21 -9.80
N PHE A 529 -5.34 -24.28 -9.02
CA PHE A 529 -5.30 -25.61 -9.60
C PHE A 529 -6.57 -25.78 -10.41
N LEU A 530 -6.53 -25.36 -11.68
CA LEU A 530 -7.23 -26.09 -12.73
C LEU A 530 -6.51 -27.44 -12.93
N THR A 531 -6.34 -28.20 -11.84
CA THR A 531 -6.43 -29.64 -11.97
C THR A 531 -7.90 -29.89 -12.26
N ILE A 532 -8.22 -29.92 -13.55
CA ILE A 532 -9.30 -30.78 -13.99
C ILE A 532 -9.01 -32.11 -13.30
N SER A 533 -9.90 -32.51 -12.41
CA SER A 533 -10.10 -33.89 -12.03
C SER A 533 -10.55 -34.68 -13.26
N ASN A 534 -9.68 -34.71 -14.28
CA ASN A 534 -9.53 -35.80 -15.20
C ASN A 534 -8.77 -36.84 -14.39
N ILE A 535 -9.45 -37.39 -13.39
CA ILE A 535 -9.30 -38.81 -13.16
C ILE A 535 -9.66 -39.41 -14.53
N ASN A 536 -8.62 -39.83 -15.26
CA ASN A 536 -8.71 -40.64 -16.45
C ASN A 536 -9.48 -41.90 -16.10
N SER A 537 -10.80 -41.80 -16.15
CA SER A 537 -11.77 -42.87 -15.93
C SER A 537 -13.11 -42.46 -16.55
N GLY A 538 -13.19 -42.50 -17.89
CA GLY A 538 -14.48 -42.47 -18.62
C GLY A 538 -14.49 -41.67 -19.91
N GLY A 539 -13.92 -42.24 -20.98
CA GLY A 539 -14.18 -41.93 -22.39
C GLY A 539 -13.50 -40.68 -22.98
N ASN A 540 -12.55 -40.88 -23.90
CA ASN A 540 -12.04 -39.80 -24.76
C ASN A 540 -12.84 -39.81 -26.08
N LEU A 541 -13.50 -38.70 -26.42
CA LEU A 541 -14.04 -38.49 -27.77
C LEU A 541 -12.88 -38.14 -28.71
N THR A 542 -12.58 -38.97 -29.70
CA THR A 542 -11.60 -38.66 -30.77
C THR A 542 -12.31 -38.44 -32.10
N VAL A 543 -11.76 -37.57 -32.95
CA VAL A 543 -12.30 -37.25 -34.29
C VAL A 543 -11.20 -37.35 -35.32
N TYR A 544 -11.37 -38.22 -36.33
CA TYR A 544 -10.38 -38.43 -37.39
C TYR A 544 -11.01 -38.85 -38.72
N PRO A 545 -10.36 -38.60 -39.88
CA PRO A 545 -9.17 -37.77 -40.02
C PRO A 545 -9.50 -36.29 -39.78
N ASN A 546 -8.50 -35.53 -39.38
CA ASN A 546 -8.55 -34.07 -39.30
C ASN A 546 -7.20 -33.53 -39.80
N PRO A 547 -7.14 -32.83 -40.95
CA PRO A 547 -8.26 -32.40 -41.81
C PRO A 547 -9.02 -33.52 -42.54
N SER A 548 -10.24 -33.25 -43.03
CA SER A 548 -11.04 -34.19 -43.84
C SER A 548 -11.88 -33.48 -44.91
N SER A 549 -12.11 -34.12 -46.06
CA SER A 549 -12.90 -33.57 -47.18
C SER A 549 -14.23 -34.27 -47.44
N ARG A 550 -14.50 -35.42 -46.77
CA ARG A 550 -15.71 -36.22 -47.07
C ARG A 550 -16.42 -36.77 -45.84
N PHE A 551 -15.68 -37.31 -44.87
CA PHE A 551 -16.27 -37.88 -43.66
C PHE A 551 -15.34 -37.71 -42.46
N ILE A 552 -15.91 -37.62 -41.27
CA ILE A 552 -15.17 -37.75 -40.01
C ILE A 552 -15.70 -38.95 -39.24
N SER A 553 -14.80 -39.66 -38.57
CA SER A 553 -15.07 -40.77 -37.68
C SER A 553 -14.93 -40.29 -36.23
N LEU A 554 -15.93 -40.60 -35.42
CA LEU A 554 -15.97 -40.29 -33.99
C LEU A 554 -15.79 -41.59 -33.23
N GLU A 555 -14.73 -41.68 -32.44
CA GLU A 555 -14.53 -42.79 -31.51
C GLU A 555 -15.25 -42.46 -30.20
N LEU A 556 -16.27 -43.25 -29.90
CA LEU A 556 -17.16 -43.11 -28.76
C LEU A 556 -16.81 -44.08 -27.62
N SER A 557 -15.72 -44.84 -27.75
CA SER A 557 -15.30 -45.83 -26.75
C SER A 557 -15.16 -45.20 -25.35
N GLY A 558 -15.93 -45.75 -24.40
CA GLY A 558 -15.95 -45.29 -23.02
C GLY A 558 -16.86 -44.09 -22.74
N LEU A 559 -17.65 -43.64 -23.72
CA LEU A 559 -18.75 -42.67 -23.53
C LEU A 559 -20.05 -43.42 -23.18
N SER A 560 -20.77 -42.95 -22.16
CA SER A 560 -22.14 -43.41 -21.89
C SER A 560 -23.08 -42.76 -22.90
N ILE A 561 -23.43 -43.48 -23.97
CA ILE A 561 -24.39 -43.04 -24.97
C ILE A 561 -25.80 -43.48 -24.55
N ASP A 562 -26.72 -42.52 -24.52
CA ASP A 562 -28.12 -42.71 -24.21
C ASP A 562 -29.03 -42.23 -25.37
N GLU A 563 -30.34 -42.40 -25.24
CA GLU A 563 -31.31 -42.03 -26.27
C GLU A 563 -31.43 -40.52 -26.54
N ASN A 564 -30.89 -39.69 -25.66
CA ASN A 564 -30.88 -38.22 -25.73
C ASN A 564 -29.51 -37.66 -26.16
N THR A 565 -28.52 -38.52 -26.40
CA THR A 565 -27.18 -38.07 -26.77
C THR A 565 -27.21 -37.37 -28.12
N SER A 566 -26.99 -36.05 -28.12
CA SER A 566 -27.08 -35.20 -29.30
C SER A 566 -25.69 -34.79 -29.79
N MET A 567 -25.56 -34.63 -31.10
CA MET A 567 -24.34 -34.21 -31.75
C MET A 567 -24.61 -33.09 -32.73
N LYS A 568 -23.86 -32.00 -32.57
CA LYS A 568 -24.03 -30.76 -33.30
C LYS A 568 -22.71 -30.30 -33.89
N ILE A 569 -22.73 -29.73 -35.09
CA ILE A 569 -21.57 -29.09 -35.69
C ILE A 569 -21.90 -27.62 -35.93
N TYR A 570 -20.98 -26.75 -35.54
CA TYR A 570 -21.06 -25.32 -35.73
C TYR A 570 -19.91 -24.83 -36.60
N ASN A 571 -20.16 -23.84 -37.46
CA ASN A 571 -19.08 -23.12 -38.13
C ASN A 571 -18.42 -22.11 -37.17
N ILE A 572 -17.33 -21.45 -37.59
CA ILE A 572 -16.61 -20.46 -36.77
C ILE A 572 -17.46 -19.26 -36.31
N ASN A 573 -18.54 -18.95 -37.04
CA ASN A 573 -19.45 -17.85 -36.70
C ASN A 573 -20.52 -18.30 -35.69
N GLY A 574 -20.42 -19.52 -35.15
CA GLY A 574 -21.37 -20.09 -34.20
C GLY A 574 -22.69 -20.56 -34.83
N GLN A 575 -22.79 -20.60 -36.16
CA GLN A 575 -24.00 -21.08 -36.84
C GLN A 575 -24.03 -22.62 -36.83
N LEU A 576 -25.16 -23.19 -36.43
CA LEU A 576 -25.41 -24.63 -36.45
C LEU A 576 -25.54 -25.12 -37.90
N VAL A 577 -24.66 -26.02 -38.32
CA VAL A 577 -24.60 -26.56 -39.69
C VAL A 577 -24.93 -28.06 -39.77
N PHE A 578 -24.94 -28.77 -38.64
CA PHE A 578 -25.30 -30.18 -38.54
C PHE A 578 -25.89 -30.47 -37.16
N ASP A 579 -26.94 -31.28 -37.08
CA ASP A 579 -27.59 -31.70 -35.83
C ASP A 579 -28.17 -33.11 -35.99
N THR A 580 -27.83 -34.00 -35.06
CA THR A 580 -28.40 -35.36 -35.01
C THR A 580 -28.39 -35.91 -33.60
N VAL A 581 -29.19 -36.94 -33.37
CA VAL A 581 -29.12 -37.78 -32.17
C VAL A 581 -28.28 -39.02 -32.49
N ILE A 582 -27.34 -39.37 -31.62
CA ILE A 582 -26.51 -40.58 -31.76
C ILE A 582 -27.30 -41.76 -31.18
N LYS A 583 -27.59 -42.75 -32.02
CA LYS A 583 -28.28 -44.00 -31.62
C LYS A 583 -27.41 -45.24 -31.83
N SER A 584 -26.09 -45.06 -31.83
CA SER A 584 -25.13 -46.12 -32.19
C SER A 584 -24.81 -47.01 -30.98
N GLU A 585 -24.96 -48.33 -31.13
CA GLU A 585 -24.36 -49.31 -30.22
C GLU A 585 -22.87 -49.56 -30.51
N ASN A 586 -22.35 -48.99 -31.61
CA ASN A 586 -20.95 -49.11 -31.99
C ASN A 586 -20.14 -47.93 -31.46
N ASP A 587 -18.95 -48.27 -30.97
CA ASP A 587 -17.88 -47.36 -30.50
C ASP A 587 -17.31 -46.44 -31.59
N LEU A 588 -17.69 -46.60 -32.86
CA LEU A 588 -17.22 -45.76 -33.95
C LEU A 588 -18.39 -45.28 -34.80
N LEU A 589 -18.55 -43.97 -34.92
CA LEU A 589 -19.59 -43.32 -35.72
C LEU A 589 -18.99 -42.52 -36.87
N ASN A 590 -19.42 -42.80 -38.10
CA ASN A 590 -18.99 -42.04 -39.29
C ASN A 590 -20.04 -41.00 -39.67
N ILE A 591 -19.60 -39.77 -39.92
CA ILE A 591 -20.43 -38.64 -40.32
C ILE A 591 -19.95 -38.14 -41.68
N GLU A 592 -20.86 -38.04 -42.64
CA GLU A 592 -20.58 -37.38 -43.92
C GLU A 592 -20.60 -35.84 -43.74
N ILE A 593 -19.54 -35.19 -44.20
CA ILE A 593 -19.32 -33.72 -44.08
C ILE A 593 -19.13 -33.05 -45.44
N ASN A 594 -19.35 -33.78 -46.53
CA ASN A 594 -19.20 -33.29 -47.90
C ASN A 594 -20.13 -32.13 -48.29
N SER A 595 -21.17 -31.87 -47.49
CA SER A 595 -22.05 -30.70 -47.65
C SER A 595 -21.54 -29.44 -46.96
N LEU A 596 -20.48 -29.55 -46.14
CA LEU A 596 -19.89 -28.41 -45.44
C LEU A 596 -18.85 -27.73 -46.33
N SER A 597 -18.85 -26.39 -46.35
CA SER A 597 -17.81 -25.62 -47.04
C SER A 597 -16.45 -25.81 -46.37
N SER A 598 -15.36 -25.69 -47.12
CA SER A 598 -14.00 -25.70 -46.57
C SER A 598 -13.85 -24.67 -45.44
N GLY A 599 -13.31 -25.07 -44.28
CA GLY A 599 -13.19 -24.20 -43.12
C GLY A 599 -13.05 -24.94 -41.79
N LEU A 600 -12.96 -24.18 -40.69
CA LEU A 600 -12.86 -24.70 -39.33
C LEU A 600 -14.26 -24.89 -38.73
N TYR A 601 -14.47 -26.02 -38.05
CA TYR A 601 -15.75 -26.36 -37.42
C TYR A 601 -15.57 -26.83 -35.98
N ILE A 602 -16.62 -26.64 -35.19
CA ILE A 602 -16.74 -27.09 -33.80
C ILE A 602 -17.80 -28.19 -33.73
N LEU A 603 -17.38 -29.41 -33.42
CA LEU A 603 -18.25 -30.53 -33.08
C LEU A 603 -18.55 -30.51 -31.58
N ARG A 604 -19.82 -30.62 -31.21
CA ARG A 604 -20.29 -30.79 -29.83
C ARG A 604 -21.07 -32.09 -29.73
N VAL A 605 -20.74 -32.93 -28.74
CA VAL A 605 -21.52 -34.14 -28.38
C VAL A 605 -22.00 -33.95 -26.95
N ASN A 606 -23.31 -33.91 -26.74
CA ASN A 606 -23.91 -33.74 -25.43
C ASN A 606 -24.61 -35.04 -25.01
N THR A 607 -24.05 -35.73 -24.01
CA THR A 607 -24.69 -36.87 -23.34
C THR A 607 -25.53 -36.37 -22.16
N GLU A 608 -26.24 -37.25 -21.45
CA GLU A 608 -26.98 -36.86 -20.23
C GLU A 608 -26.10 -36.17 -19.17
N SER A 609 -24.81 -36.54 -19.08
CA SER A 609 -23.92 -36.10 -18.00
C SER A 609 -22.75 -35.21 -18.44
N LYS A 610 -22.42 -35.17 -19.74
CA LYS A 610 -21.19 -34.50 -20.22
C LYS A 610 -21.38 -33.86 -21.59
N LEU A 611 -20.73 -32.70 -21.77
CA LEU A 611 -20.57 -32.04 -23.06
C LEU A 611 -19.13 -32.19 -23.55
N PHE A 612 -18.94 -32.86 -24.68
CA PHE A 612 -17.66 -32.98 -25.36
C PHE A 612 -17.58 -31.99 -26.51
N THR A 613 -16.46 -31.30 -26.65
CA THR A 613 -16.22 -30.36 -27.77
C THR A 613 -14.92 -30.70 -28.50
N LYS A 614 -14.96 -30.79 -29.83
CA LYS A 614 -13.78 -31.00 -30.68
C LYS A 614 -13.78 -30.04 -31.87
N ARG A 615 -12.59 -29.65 -32.31
CA ARG A 615 -12.41 -28.82 -33.51
C ARG A 615 -11.87 -29.70 -34.65
N PHE A 616 -12.38 -29.50 -35.86
CA PHE A 616 -11.87 -30.17 -37.05
C PHE A 616 -11.91 -29.25 -38.28
N VAL A 617 -11.06 -29.54 -39.26
CA VAL A 617 -10.89 -28.77 -40.49
C VAL A 617 -11.51 -29.55 -41.65
N VAL A 618 -12.36 -28.87 -42.43
CA VAL A 618 -12.90 -29.35 -43.70
C VAL A 618 -12.09 -28.75 -44.85
N GLU A 619 -11.61 -29.60 -45.77
CA GLU A 619 -10.87 -29.20 -46.98
C GLU A 619 -11.73 -29.21 -48.25
#